data_AF-A0A7C2LRL5-F1
#
_entry.id   AF-A0A7C2LRL5-F1
#
_cell.length_a   1.000
_cell.length_b   1.000
_cell.length_c   1.000
_cell.angle_alpha   90.00
_cell.angle_beta   90.00
_cell.angle_gamma   90.00
#
_symmetry.space_group_name_H-M   'P 1'
#
loop_
_entity.id
_entity.type
_entity.pdbx_description
1 polymer ?
#
loop_
_entity_poly.entity_id
_entity_poly.type
_entity_poly.pdbx_seq_one_letter_code
_entity_poly.pdbx_strand_id
1 'polypeptide(L)'
;MPTVTGAFKAGVPKVRQRELLEALGRRAGVTEANFIKEDAASDDMRLLFYVRADEDAAKAVVEELRSHADVAAAELAARRRLT
;
A
#
# COMPACT_ATOMS: atom_id res chain seq x y z
N MET A 1 5.81 6.04 13.20
CA MET A 1 6.04 6.04 11.74
C MET A 1 4.69 6.05 11.04
N PRO A 2 4.46 6.94 10.05
CA PRO A 2 3.25 6.90 9.24
C PRO A 2 3.07 5.57 8.51
N THR A 3 1.82 5.26 8.20
CA THR A 3 1.44 4.07 7.45
C THR A 3 0.69 4.53 6.22
N VAL A 4 1.09 4.06 5.05
CA VAL A 4 0.36 4.19 3.80
C VAL A 4 -0.45 2.92 3.62
N THR A 5 -1.73 3.03 3.31
CA THR A 5 -2.59 1.90 2.97
C THR A 5 -3.03 2.04 1.53
N GLY A 6 -3.18 0.91 0.86
CA GLY A 6 -3.68 0.90 -0.50
C GLY A 6 -4.39 -0.39 -0.87
N ALA A 7 -4.96 -0.38 -2.07
CA ALA A 7 -5.66 -1.51 -2.65
C ALA A 7 -5.16 -1.73 -4.08
N PHE A 8 -4.91 -2.98 -4.43
CA PHE A 8 -4.66 -3.37 -5.82
C PHE A 8 -5.97 -3.39 -6.62
N LYS A 9 -5.87 -3.14 -7.92
CA LYS A 9 -7.00 -3.37 -8.84
C LYS A 9 -7.36 -4.86 -8.88
N ALA A 10 -8.63 -5.15 -9.15
CA ALA A 10 -9.08 -6.51 -9.38
C ALA A 10 -8.32 -7.13 -10.57
N GLY A 11 -7.94 -8.40 -10.46
CA GLY A 11 -7.24 -9.12 -11.54
C GLY A 11 -5.73 -8.88 -11.63
N VAL A 12 -5.13 -8.03 -10.78
CA VAL A 12 -3.65 -7.89 -10.75
C VAL A 12 -3.04 -9.21 -10.26
N PRO A 13 -2.11 -9.84 -11.00
CA PRO A 13 -1.50 -11.10 -10.60
C PRO A 13 -0.76 -10.99 -9.27
N LYS A 14 -0.87 -12.00 -8.38
CA LYS A 14 -0.18 -12.03 -7.07
C LYS A 14 1.34 -11.79 -7.18
N VAL A 15 1.96 -12.24 -8.27
CA VAL A 15 3.39 -11.97 -8.55
C VAL A 15 3.68 -10.49 -8.69
N ARG A 16 2.91 -9.74 -9.49
CA ARG A 16 3.10 -8.28 -9.67
C ARG A 16 2.86 -7.51 -8.39
N GLN A 17 1.85 -7.91 -7.62
CA GLN A 17 1.57 -7.29 -6.33
C GLN A 17 2.76 -7.46 -5.38
N ARG A 18 3.34 -8.67 -5.35
CA ARG A 18 4.52 -8.97 -4.54
C ARG A 18 5.75 -8.20 -5.02
N GLU A 19 6.00 -8.13 -6.32
CA GLU A 19 7.10 -7.35 -6.90
C GLU A 19 7.02 -5.88 -6.50
N LEU A 20 5.81 -5.29 -6.54
CA LEU A 20 5.60 -3.91 -6.11
C LEU A 20 5.92 -3.73 -4.61
N LEU A 21 5.40 -4.60 -3.74
CA LEU A 21 5.67 -4.49 -2.30
C LEU A 21 7.15 -4.72 -1.96
N GLU A 22 7.82 -5.65 -2.63
CA GLU A 22 9.26 -5.89 -2.48
C GLU A 22 10.08 -4.68 -2.96
N ALA A 23 9.67 -4.03 -4.05
CA ALA A 23 10.30 -2.80 -4.53
C ALA A 23 10.13 -1.64 -3.53
N LEU A 24 8.92 -1.47 -2.99
CA LEU A 24 8.64 -0.47 -1.96
C LEU A 24 9.44 -0.73 -0.68
N GLY A 25 9.53 -1.98 -0.24
CA GLY A 25 10.30 -2.39 0.93
C GLY A 25 11.82 -2.12 0.82
N ARG A 26 12.35 -1.92 -0.39
CA ARG A 26 13.76 -1.56 -0.62
C ARG A 26 14.00 -0.05 -0.68
N ARG A 27 12.95 0.78 -0.65
CA ARG A 27 13.12 2.24 -0.71
C ARG A 27 13.68 2.79 0.60
N ALA A 28 14.51 3.82 0.47
CA ALA A 28 15.02 4.57 1.62
C ALA A 28 13.86 5.16 2.42
N GLY A 29 13.91 4.98 3.74
CA GLY A 29 12.85 5.44 4.66
C GLY A 29 11.59 4.57 4.66
N VAL A 30 11.55 3.45 3.92
CA VAL A 30 10.53 2.41 4.10
C VAL A 30 11.06 1.35 5.06
N THR A 31 10.27 1.00 6.07
CA THR A 31 10.63 0.00 7.08
C THR A 31 9.86 -1.30 6.88
N GLU A 32 8.66 -1.22 6.30
CA GLU A 32 7.80 -2.39 6.14
C GLU A 32 6.86 -2.20 4.95
N ALA A 33 6.66 -3.24 4.14
CA ALA A 33 5.66 -3.26 3.08
C ALA A 33 5.05 -4.67 3.03
N ASN A 34 3.75 -4.79 3.27
CA ASN A 34 3.09 -6.08 3.45
C ASN A 34 1.62 -6.04 3.04
N PHE A 35 1.07 -7.22 2.77
CA PHE A 35 -0.35 -7.39 2.47
C PHE A 35 -1.20 -7.28 3.74
N ILE A 36 -2.32 -6.57 3.65
CA ILE A 36 -3.46 -6.68 4.58
C ILE A 36 -4.39 -7.71 3.94
N LYS A 37 -4.85 -8.70 4.71
CA LYS A 37 -5.69 -9.83 4.22
C LYS A 37 -6.75 -9.40 3.17
N GLU A 38 -7.04 -10.31 2.24
CA GLU A 38 -8.11 -10.19 1.24
C GLU A 38 -9.42 -9.73 1.90
N ASP A 39 -9.96 -8.60 1.47
CA ASP A 39 -11.31 -8.19 1.84
C ASP A 39 -12.30 -9.05 1.05
N ALA A 40 -12.76 -10.14 1.66
CA ALA A 40 -13.73 -11.06 1.05
C ALA A 40 -15.16 -10.49 1.01
N ALA A 41 -15.38 -9.27 1.54
CA ALA A 41 -16.69 -8.65 1.68
C ALA A 41 -17.02 -7.66 0.54
N SER A 42 -16.02 -7.26 -0.26
CA SER A 42 -16.25 -6.48 -1.48
C SER A 42 -16.49 -7.41 -2.68
N ASP A 43 -17.57 -7.19 -3.44
CA ASP A 43 -17.85 -7.83 -4.74
C ASP A 43 -16.65 -7.78 -5.71
N ASP A 44 -15.81 -6.75 -5.55
CA ASP A 44 -14.50 -6.61 -6.14
C ASP A 44 -13.46 -7.13 -5.13
N MET A 45 -13.00 -8.38 -5.27
CA MET A 45 -11.91 -8.92 -4.42
C MET A 45 -10.66 -8.03 -4.55
N ARG A 46 -10.49 -7.08 -3.63
CA ARG A 46 -9.37 -6.14 -3.62
C ARG A 46 -8.38 -6.57 -2.54
N LEU A 47 -7.17 -6.88 -2.98
CA LEU A 47 -6.05 -7.16 -2.10
C LEU A 47 -5.57 -5.85 -1.50
N LEU A 48 -5.67 -5.74 -0.18
CA LEU A 48 -5.23 -4.59 0.58
C LEU A 48 -3.75 -4.74 0.94
N PHE A 49 -3.06 -3.63 1.10
CA PHE A 49 -1.67 -3.62 1.55
C PHE A 49 -1.38 -2.40 2.40
N TYR A 50 -0.27 -2.46 3.15
CA TYR A 50 0.28 -1.32 3.85
C TYR A 50 1.78 -1.18 3.63
N VAL A 51 2.25 0.05 3.76
CA VAL A 51 3.66 0.42 3.79
C VAL A 51 3.90 1.31 4.99
N ARG A 52 4.82 0.92 5.87
CA ARG A 52 5.32 1.79 6.96
C ARG A 52 6.59 2.45 6.49
N ALA A 53 6.60 3.77 6.58
CA ALA A 53 7.71 4.60 6.15
C ALA A 53 7.86 5.80 7.08
N ASP A 54 8.95 6.54 6.97
CA ASP A 54 9.12 7.84 7.61
C ASP A 54 8.27 8.93 6.93
N GLU A 55 8.14 10.11 7.54
CA GLU A 55 7.19 11.14 7.07
C GLU A 55 7.44 11.61 5.63
N ASP A 56 8.70 11.79 5.23
CA ASP A 56 9.05 12.16 3.86
C ASP A 56 8.83 11.02 2.87
N ALA A 57 9.24 9.81 3.26
CA ALA A 57 9.10 8.61 2.43
C ALA A 57 7.64 8.22 2.22
N ALA A 58 6.79 8.35 3.25
CA ALA A 58 5.37 7.99 3.16
C ALA A 58 4.61 8.85 2.15
N LYS A 59 4.90 10.16 2.07
CA LYS A 59 4.28 11.04 1.05
C LYS A 59 4.71 10.65 -0.36
N ALA A 60 6.01 10.39 -0.56
CA ALA A 60 6.52 9.95 -1.84
C ALA A 60 5.91 8.60 -2.28
N VAL A 61 5.78 7.66 -1.36
CA VAL A 61 5.13 6.36 -1.59
C VAL A 61 3.67 6.52 -2.00
N VAL A 62 2.90 7.42 -1.38
CA VAL A 62 1.50 7.67 -1.77
C VAL A 62 1.40 8.16 -3.21
N GLU A 63 2.22 9.14 -3.60
CA GLU A 63 2.19 9.71 -4.96
C GLU A 63 2.64 8.71 -6.02
N GLU A 64 3.64 7.88 -5.71
CA GLU A 64 4.08 6.77 -6.56
C GLU A 64 2.97 5.73 -6.75
N LEU A 65 2.35 5.29 -5.65
CA LEU A 65 1.26 4.32 -5.67
C LEU A 65 0.05 4.83 -6.45
N ARG A 66 -0.31 6.11 -6.31
CA ARG A 66 -1.41 6.72 -7.09
C ARG A 66 -1.14 6.74 -8.59
N SER A 67 0.14 6.84 -8.98
CA SER A 67 0.57 6.82 -10.38
C SER A 67 0.74 5.40 -10.93
N HIS A 68 0.70 4.38 -10.07
CA HIS A 68 0.96 2.99 -10.46
C HIS A 68 -0.28 2.35 -11.11
N ALA A 69 -0.10 1.78 -12.30
CA ALA A 69 -1.21 1.25 -13.09
C ALA A 69 -1.99 0.11 -12.41
N ASP A 70 -1.34 -0.67 -11.54
CA ASP A 70 -1.93 -1.81 -10.83
C ASP A 70 -2.61 -1.43 -9.49
N VAL A 71 -2.47 -0.17 -9.04
CA VAL A 71 -3.02 0.29 -7.75
C VAL A 71 -4.35 1.00 -8.01
N ALA A 72 -5.37 0.64 -7.24
CA ALA A 72 -6.70 1.23 -7.33
C ALA A 72 -6.82 2.49 -6.45
N ALA A 73 -6.24 2.43 -5.25
CA ALA A 73 -6.23 3.52 -4.30
C ALA A 73 -5.01 3.42 -3.39
N ALA A 74 -4.49 4.57 -2.98
CA ALA A 74 -3.45 4.68 -1.96
C ALA A 74 -3.63 5.98 -1.18
N GLU A 75 -3.53 5.87 0.14
CA GLU A 75 -3.70 6.97 1.07
C GLU A 75 -2.79 6.84 2.29
N LEU A 76 -2.39 7.98 2.84
CA LEU A 76 -1.75 8.01 4.14
C LEU A 76 -2.82 7.69 5.18
N ALA A 77 -2.68 6.57 5.89
CA ALA A 77 -3.60 6.22 6.95
C ALA A 77 -3.62 7.37 7.97
N ALA A 78 -4.79 7.92 8.22
CA ALA A 78 -4.96 8.91 9.28
C ALA A 78 -4.41 8.28 10.56
N ARG A 79 -3.49 8.98 11.26
CA ARG A 79 -3.12 8.64 12.64
C ARG A 79 -4.44 8.63 13.41
N ARG A 80 -5.08 7.46 13.59
CA ARG A 80 -6.24 7.33 14.48
C ARG A 80 -5.74 7.83 15.82
N ARG A 81 -6.14 9.05 16.19
CA ARG A 81 -6.12 9.49 17.57
C ARG A 81 -7.05 8.53 18.29
N LEU A 82 -6.47 7.50 18.89
CA LEU A 82 -7.09 6.84 20.03
C LEU A 82 -7.00 7.88 21.16
N THR A 83 -8.00 8.76 21.21
CA THR A 83 -8.35 9.54 22.40
C THR A 83 -9.23 8.70 23.29
#